data_AF-A0A368YA80-F1
#
_entry.id   AF-A0A368YA80-F1
#
_cell.length_a   1.000
_cell.length_b   1.000
_cell.length_c   1.000
_cell.angle_alpha   90.00
_cell.angle_beta   90.00
_cell.angle_gamma   90.00
#
_symmetry.space_group_name_H-M   'P 1'
#
loop_
_entity.id
_entity.type
_entity.pdbx_description
1 polymer ?
#
loop_
_entity_poly.entity_id
_entity_poly.type
_entity_poly.pdbx_seq_one_letter_code
_entity_poly.pdbx_strand_id
1 'polypeptide(L)'
;MRAPSRRKGKSKGLWLRWLAALVLCAGLVALAMGWWAYQRIGRTPGELMDYAERRLQGHTKLETVALPAMGLLRDWLDAPSPAERRRTVFVVPPVPELAAPPVAEPPVLEGKVWRVGPQEALLSIAAAAKLARSGDTVEVQAGTYRGDVAVWGQKQLTIRAVGGRVRLVADGRSAQGKAIWVIRNGDFDISGFDFVGAKVADKNGAGIRFEGGRLRVAHCLFWGNQNGILTIGNQPDSQLEVVSSEFGYNGDGDGQSHNIYVGRIGRFSITGSYLHHADTGHLLKSRAAVNEVFYNRLSDEDRGRASYEMDFPNGGVVHLVGNVVQQGRRTENSVMVSFGAEGLAHRRNTLQLANNTLVNDQPYGGTFVRAAPGTERVQLTNNLLVGPGGLQLPMEHTDFNTRKVDWSAFVQPARYDYRLNDSGMSLAYQGGQAEAAVPSAQYVHPLQVQRLNGPPVVVGALQPESLLTRP
;
A
#
# COMPACT_ATOMS: atom_id res chain seq x y z
N MET A 1 -14.48 -33.79 -83.43
CA MET A 1 -13.92 -32.61 -82.73
C MET A 1 -14.57 -32.50 -81.35
N ARG A 2 -13.78 -32.59 -80.26
CA ARG A 2 -14.27 -32.54 -78.86
C ARG A 2 -14.48 -31.08 -78.44
N ALA A 3 -15.61 -30.79 -77.81
CA ALA A 3 -15.93 -29.48 -77.23
C ALA A 3 -15.03 -29.17 -76.00
N PRO A 4 -14.60 -27.91 -75.80
CA PRO A 4 -13.80 -27.53 -74.63
C PRO A 4 -14.69 -27.43 -73.39
N SER A 5 -14.42 -28.28 -72.39
CA SER A 5 -15.11 -28.26 -71.10
C SER A 5 -14.77 -27.00 -70.28
N ARG A 6 -15.81 -26.38 -69.71
CA ARG A 6 -15.76 -25.17 -68.88
C ARG A 6 -14.89 -25.38 -67.62
N ARG A 7 -13.73 -24.72 -67.55
CA ARG A 7 -12.92 -24.55 -66.31
C ARG A 7 -13.18 -23.22 -65.58
N LYS A 8 -14.34 -22.58 -65.73
CA LYS A 8 -14.64 -21.26 -65.12
C LYS A 8 -15.09 -21.28 -63.63
N GLY A 9 -15.16 -22.45 -62.98
CA GLY A 9 -15.67 -22.58 -61.60
C GLY A 9 -14.60 -22.61 -60.49
N LYS A 10 -13.36 -23.03 -60.78
CA LYS A 10 -12.33 -23.25 -59.73
C LYS A 10 -11.65 -21.98 -59.22
N SER A 11 -11.53 -20.93 -60.04
CA SER A 11 -10.85 -19.69 -59.62
C SER A 11 -11.69 -18.81 -58.69
N LYS A 12 -13.02 -18.80 -58.84
CA LYS A 12 -13.93 -18.04 -57.97
C LYS A 12 -13.92 -18.58 -56.53
N GLY A 13 -13.95 -19.91 -56.36
CA GLY A 13 -13.88 -20.53 -55.03
C GLY A 13 -12.53 -20.32 -54.32
N LEU A 14 -11.43 -20.26 -55.08
CA LEU A 14 -10.11 -19.93 -54.55
C LEU A 14 -10.03 -18.45 -54.14
N TRP A 15 -10.58 -17.54 -54.95
CA TRP A 15 -10.61 -16.10 -54.65
C TRP A 15 -11.47 -15.76 -53.43
N LEU A 16 -12.66 -16.36 -53.27
CA LEU A 16 -13.47 -16.19 -52.06
C LEU A 16 -12.75 -16.70 -50.80
N ARG A 17 -12.00 -17.80 -50.90
CA ARG A 17 -11.19 -18.32 -49.79
C ARG A 17 -10.06 -17.37 -49.41
N TRP A 18 -9.36 -16.79 -50.39
CA TRP A 18 -8.33 -15.77 -50.14
C TRP A 18 -8.92 -14.49 -49.52
N LEU A 19 -10.08 -14.03 -49.99
CA LEU A 19 -10.76 -12.87 -49.42
C LEU A 19 -11.20 -13.13 -47.97
N ALA A 20 -11.79 -14.30 -47.69
CA ALA A 20 -12.16 -14.68 -46.34
C ALA A 20 -10.94 -14.78 -45.40
N ALA A 21 -9.83 -15.35 -45.87
CA ALA A 21 -8.58 -15.40 -45.13
C ALA A 21 -8.01 -13.99 -44.87
N LEU A 22 -8.05 -13.09 -45.84
CA LEU A 22 -7.63 -11.69 -45.69
C LEU A 22 -8.47 -10.94 -44.64
N VAL A 23 -9.80 -11.11 -44.68
CA VAL A 23 -10.70 -10.50 -43.69
C VAL A 23 -10.43 -11.05 -42.29
N LEU A 24 -10.23 -12.37 -42.17
CA LEU A 24 -9.89 -13.00 -40.89
C LEU A 24 -8.53 -12.52 -40.36
N CYS A 25 -7.50 -12.46 -41.22
CA CYS A 25 -6.19 -11.92 -40.86
C CYS A 25 -6.28 -10.45 -40.44
N ALA A 26 -7.02 -9.61 -41.18
CA ALA A 26 -7.22 -8.22 -40.82
C ALA A 26 -7.94 -8.08 -39.47
N GLY A 27 -8.95 -8.91 -39.20
CA GLY A 27 -9.63 -8.98 -37.91
C GLY A 27 -8.71 -9.38 -36.76
N LEU A 28 -7.86 -10.40 -36.95
CA LEU A 28 -6.86 -10.81 -35.96
C LEU A 28 -5.82 -9.73 -35.69
N VAL A 29 -5.34 -9.04 -36.74
CA VAL A 29 -4.42 -7.90 -36.59
C VAL A 29 -5.09 -6.76 -35.83
N ALA A 30 -6.34 -6.43 -36.14
CA ALA A 30 -7.09 -5.41 -35.42
C ALA A 30 -7.28 -5.76 -33.92
N LEU A 31 -7.61 -7.02 -33.60
CA LEU A 31 -7.71 -7.49 -32.22
C LEU A 31 -6.35 -7.44 -31.50
N ALA A 32 -5.27 -7.86 -32.17
CA ALA A 32 -3.93 -7.79 -31.61
C ALA A 32 -3.49 -6.34 -31.35
N MET A 33 -3.76 -5.42 -32.28
CA MET A 33 -3.49 -3.98 -32.09
C MET A 33 -4.35 -3.39 -30.97
N GLY A 34 -5.62 -3.74 -30.88
CA GLY A 34 -6.52 -3.31 -29.81
C GLY A 34 -6.05 -3.80 -28.45
N TRP A 35 -5.66 -5.08 -28.35
CA TRP A 35 -5.08 -5.67 -27.14
C TRP A 35 -3.76 -4.99 -26.75
N TRP A 36 -2.87 -4.77 -27.72
CA TRP A 36 -1.61 -4.06 -27.51
C TRP A 36 -1.83 -2.63 -27.00
N ALA A 37 -2.80 -1.90 -27.58
CA ALA A 37 -3.15 -0.56 -27.15
C ALA A 37 -3.72 -0.58 -25.73
N TYR A 38 -4.62 -1.51 -25.43
CA TYR A 38 -5.22 -1.69 -24.11
C TYR A 38 -4.17 -1.93 -23.02
N GLN A 39 -3.20 -2.81 -23.26
CA GLN A 39 -2.11 -3.10 -22.32
C GLN A 39 -1.26 -1.86 -21.97
N ARG A 40 -1.25 -0.82 -22.82
CA ARG A 40 -0.54 0.44 -22.58
C ARG A 40 -1.34 1.48 -21.80
N ILE A 41 -2.68 1.35 -21.75
CA ILE A 41 -3.54 2.27 -21.00
C ILE A 41 -3.22 2.18 -19.50
N GLY A 42 -2.83 1.00 -19.02
CA GLY A 42 -2.51 0.76 -17.61
C GLY A 42 -3.70 1.01 -16.69
N ARG A 43 -4.90 0.71 -17.20
CA ARG A 43 -6.18 0.69 -16.48
C ARG A 43 -6.85 -0.65 -16.68
N THR A 44 -7.65 -1.05 -15.70
CA THR A 44 -8.53 -2.21 -15.80
C THR A 44 -9.74 -1.89 -16.68
N PRO A 45 -10.45 -2.92 -17.19
CA PRO A 45 -11.70 -2.69 -17.93
C PRO A 45 -12.75 -2.05 -17.02
N GLY A 46 -12.77 -2.42 -15.73
CA GLY A 46 -13.66 -1.83 -14.72
C GLY A 46 -13.53 -0.32 -14.64
N GLU A 47 -12.31 0.21 -14.53
CA GLU A 47 -12.08 1.67 -14.51
C GLU A 47 -12.43 2.36 -15.83
N LEU A 48 -12.21 1.69 -16.96
CA LEU A 48 -12.60 2.23 -18.27
C LEU A 48 -14.12 2.33 -18.39
N MET A 49 -14.85 1.32 -17.90
CA MET A 49 -16.31 1.34 -17.81
C MET A 49 -16.78 2.40 -16.82
N ASP A 50 -16.15 2.55 -15.65
CA ASP A 50 -16.47 3.62 -14.68
C ASP A 50 -16.27 5.02 -15.28
N TYR A 51 -15.27 5.18 -16.15
CA TYR A 51 -15.07 6.43 -16.89
C TYR A 51 -16.14 6.63 -17.97
N ALA A 52 -16.43 5.61 -18.77
CA ALA A 52 -17.45 5.66 -19.81
C ALA A 52 -18.85 5.96 -19.25
N GLU A 53 -19.24 5.29 -18.16
CA GLU A 53 -20.53 5.47 -17.49
C GLU A 53 -20.69 6.91 -16.98
N ARG A 54 -19.66 7.47 -16.33
CA ARG A 54 -19.66 8.90 -15.94
C ARG A 54 -19.81 9.86 -17.12
N ARG A 55 -19.33 9.49 -18.31
CA ARG A 55 -19.49 10.30 -19.53
C ARG A 55 -20.84 10.11 -20.22
N LEU A 56 -21.53 9.00 -19.95
CA LEU A 56 -22.85 8.70 -20.50
C LEU A 56 -23.98 9.33 -19.67
N GLN A 57 -23.73 9.63 -18.39
CA GLN A 57 -24.71 10.27 -17.49
C GLN A 57 -25.30 11.56 -18.10
N GLY A 58 -26.62 11.59 -18.21
CA GLY A 58 -27.40 12.69 -18.79
C GLY A 58 -27.75 12.51 -20.27
N HIS A 59 -27.34 11.41 -20.92
CA HIS A 59 -27.59 11.17 -22.35
C HIS A 59 -28.67 10.11 -22.59
N THR A 60 -29.93 10.51 -22.47
CA THR A 60 -31.14 9.65 -22.44
C THR A 60 -31.22 8.51 -23.47
N LYS A 61 -30.75 8.71 -24.70
CA LYS A 61 -30.78 7.66 -25.76
C LYS A 61 -29.58 6.71 -25.73
N LEU A 62 -28.42 7.16 -25.28
CA LEU A 62 -27.22 6.33 -25.24
C LEU A 62 -27.20 5.47 -23.97
N GLU A 63 -27.74 5.99 -22.86
CA GLU A 63 -27.87 5.26 -21.60
C GLU A 63 -28.71 3.98 -21.75
N THR A 64 -29.85 4.05 -22.43
CA THR A 64 -30.80 2.92 -22.54
C THR A 64 -30.23 1.71 -23.28
N VAL A 65 -29.22 1.93 -24.14
CA VAL A 65 -28.59 0.87 -24.94
C VAL A 65 -27.23 0.48 -24.37
N ALA A 66 -26.41 1.43 -23.94
CA ALA A 66 -25.05 1.17 -23.48
C ALA A 66 -25.00 0.57 -22.08
N LEU A 67 -25.86 1.01 -21.15
CA LEU A 67 -25.81 0.55 -19.76
C LEU A 67 -26.09 -0.96 -19.60
N PRO A 68 -27.11 -1.57 -20.26
CA PRO A 68 -27.33 -3.02 -20.15
C PRO A 68 -26.16 -3.86 -20.68
N ALA A 69 -25.58 -3.45 -21.81
CA ALA A 69 -24.42 -4.14 -22.39
C ALA A 69 -23.18 -4.04 -21.49
N MET A 70 -22.95 -2.88 -20.87
CA MET A 70 -21.89 -2.71 -19.87
C MET A 70 -22.14 -3.54 -18.61
N GLY A 71 -23.40 -3.68 -18.15
CA GLY A 71 -23.75 -4.57 -17.04
C GLY A 71 -23.33 -6.02 -17.29
N LEU A 72 -23.69 -6.57 -18.45
CA LEU A 72 -23.25 -7.93 -18.84
C LEU A 72 -21.73 -8.07 -18.89
N LEU A 73 -21.03 -7.04 -19.38
CA LEU A 73 -19.57 -7.04 -19.45
C LEU A 73 -18.93 -6.98 -18.05
N ARG A 74 -19.51 -6.19 -17.12
CA ARG A 74 -19.07 -6.12 -15.72
C ARG A 74 -19.21 -7.48 -15.03
N ASP A 75 -20.33 -8.15 -15.21
CA ASP A 75 -20.57 -9.48 -14.62
C ASP A 75 -19.56 -10.51 -15.14
N TRP A 76 -19.28 -10.49 -16.46
CA TRP A 76 -18.29 -11.39 -17.06
C TRP A 76 -16.86 -11.13 -16.55
N LEU A 77 -16.55 -9.87 -16.24
CA LEU A 77 -15.23 -9.44 -15.77
C LEU A 77 -15.10 -9.37 -14.25
N ASP A 78 -16.14 -9.73 -13.48
CA ASP A 78 -16.15 -9.57 -12.01
C ASP A 78 -15.75 -8.13 -11.61
N ALA A 79 -16.28 -7.14 -12.33
CA ALA A 79 -15.90 -5.73 -12.26
C ALA A 79 -17.08 -4.84 -11.79
N PRO A 80 -17.46 -4.92 -10.50
CA PRO A 80 -18.64 -4.22 -9.97
C PRO A 80 -18.56 -2.71 -10.21
N SER A 81 -19.70 -2.09 -10.46
CA SER A 81 -19.84 -0.64 -10.62
C SER A 81 -19.50 0.12 -9.32
N PRO A 82 -19.19 1.43 -9.38
CA PRO A 82 -18.92 2.22 -8.18
C PRO A 82 -20.09 2.23 -7.18
N ALA A 83 -21.33 2.12 -7.69
CA ALA A 83 -22.51 2.04 -6.84
C ALA A 83 -22.59 0.69 -6.09
N GLU A 84 -22.24 -0.41 -6.75
CA GLU A 84 -22.19 -1.75 -6.14
C GLU A 84 -21.04 -1.86 -5.14
N ARG A 85 -19.84 -1.37 -5.50
CA ARG A 85 -18.67 -1.36 -4.60
C ARG A 85 -18.97 -0.63 -3.29
N ARG A 86 -19.65 0.52 -3.36
CA ARG A 86 -20.13 1.27 -2.17
C ARG A 86 -21.18 0.54 -1.33
N ARG A 87 -21.96 -0.38 -1.91
CA ARG A 87 -22.96 -1.17 -1.19
C ARG A 87 -22.36 -2.42 -0.55
N THR A 88 -21.22 -2.89 -1.04
CA THR A 88 -20.50 -4.02 -0.43
C THR A 88 -20.10 -3.64 0.98
N VAL A 89 -20.51 -4.46 1.96
CA VAL A 89 -20.16 -4.25 3.37
C VAL A 89 -18.68 -4.53 3.58
N PHE A 90 -17.95 -3.58 4.16
CA PHE A 90 -16.61 -3.81 4.66
C PHE A 90 -16.67 -4.40 6.07
N VAL A 91 -16.25 -5.64 6.20
CA VAL A 91 -16.29 -6.36 7.48
C VAL A 91 -14.95 -6.18 8.17
N VAL A 92 -14.97 -5.47 9.30
CA VAL A 92 -13.81 -5.38 10.20
C VAL A 92 -13.80 -6.63 11.09
N PRO A 93 -12.78 -7.50 11.05
CA PRO A 93 -12.70 -8.67 11.90
C PRO A 93 -12.43 -8.28 13.36
N PRO A 94 -12.55 -9.23 14.31
CA PRO A 94 -12.01 -9.06 15.65
C PRO A 94 -10.54 -8.65 15.61
N VAL A 95 -10.14 -7.80 16.56
CA VAL A 95 -8.75 -7.32 16.68
C VAL A 95 -7.82 -8.53 16.91
N PRO A 96 -6.73 -8.68 16.14
CA PRO A 96 -5.80 -9.79 16.31
C PRO A 96 -5.14 -9.79 17.69
N GLU A 97 -4.74 -10.98 18.15
CA GLU A 97 -3.87 -11.14 19.30
C GLU A 97 -2.42 -11.08 18.81
N LEU A 98 -1.81 -9.91 18.97
CA LEU A 98 -0.38 -9.74 18.69
C LEU A 98 0.44 -10.16 19.91
N ALA A 99 1.65 -10.69 19.66
CA ALA A 99 2.61 -10.94 20.71
C ALA A 99 2.93 -9.64 21.48
N ALA A 100 3.32 -9.80 22.75
CA ALA A 100 3.86 -8.70 23.52
C ALA A 100 5.04 -8.07 22.75
N PRO A 101 5.18 -6.74 22.74
CA PRO A 101 6.34 -6.11 22.14
C PRO A 101 7.61 -6.66 22.81
N PRO A 102 8.72 -6.79 22.07
CA PRO A 102 9.99 -7.13 22.69
C PRO A 102 10.29 -6.14 23.82
N VAL A 103 10.83 -6.63 24.92
CA VAL A 103 11.26 -5.79 26.03
C VAL A 103 12.46 -4.98 25.54
N ALA A 104 12.23 -3.76 25.08
CA ALA A 104 13.31 -2.84 24.79
C ALA A 104 14.02 -2.52 26.11
N GLU A 105 15.36 -2.54 26.10
CA GLU A 105 16.14 -2.00 27.22
C GLU A 105 15.63 -0.58 27.50
N PRO A 106 15.25 -0.27 28.75
CA PRO A 106 14.80 1.07 29.06
C PRO A 106 15.91 2.05 28.67
N PRO A 107 15.60 3.12 27.92
CA PRO A 107 16.57 4.21 27.79
C PRO A 107 16.96 4.68 29.20
N VAL A 108 18.16 5.23 29.35
CA VAL A 108 18.54 5.87 30.62
C VAL A 108 17.51 6.95 30.91
N LEU A 109 16.66 6.72 31.92
CA LEU A 109 15.54 7.59 32.24
C LEU A 109 16.05 8.76 33.08
N GLU A 110 16.10 9.95 32.50
CA GLU A 110 16.42 11.18 33.24
C GLU A 110 15.20 11.77 33.97
N GLY A 111 13.99 11.47 33.49
CA GLY A 111 12.72 12.01 34.02
C GLY A 111 11.94 11.07 34.94
N LYS A 112 10.79 11.54 35.43
CA LYS A 112 9.92 10.77 36.34
C LYS A 112 9.19 9.67 35.57
N VAL A 113 8.99 8.51 36.21
CA VAL A 113 8.15 7.43 35.68
C VAL A 113 6.74 7.55 36.24
N TRP A 114 5.74 7.62 35.35
CA TRP A 114 4.32 7.56 35.67
C TRP A 114 3.78 6.18 35.30
N ARG A 115 3.31 5.43 36.28
CA ARG A 115 2.68 4.12 36.07
C ARG A 115 1.17 4.30 35.94
N VAL A 116 0.59 3.73 34.90
CA VAL A 116 -0.84 3.78 34.59
C VAL A 116 -1.39 2.36 34.52
N GLY A 117 -2.51 2.10 35.18
CA GLY A 117 -3.22 0.84 35.06
C GLY A 117 -4.24 0.60 36.15
N PRO A 118 -5.02 -0.49 36.06
CA PRO A 118 -6.12 -0.79 36.99
C PRO A 118 -5.69 -0.93 38.46
N GLN A 119 -4.42 -1.23 38.70
CA GLN A 119 -3.83 -1.43 40.04
C GLN A 119 -2.86 -0.30 40.41
N GLU A 120 -2.67 0.70 39.54
CA GLU A 120 -1.77 1.82 39.76
C GLU A 120 -2.54 3.03 40.33
N ALA A 121 -1.82 4.00 40.89
CA ALA A 121 -2.44 5.24 41.37
C ALA A 121 -3.08 6.06 40.23
N LEU A 122 -2.54 5.98 39.01
CA LEU A 122 -3.16 6.55 37.82
C LEU A 122 -3.95 5.48 37.07
N LEU A 123 -5.26 5.62 37.08
CA LEU A 123 -6.16 4.66 36.43
C LEU A 123 -6.37 4.93 34.93
N SER A 124 -6.04 6.13 34.44
CA SER A 124 -6.23 6.51 33.04
C SER A 124 -5.02 7.20 32.44
N ILE A 125 -4.84 6.97 31.14
CA ILE A 125 -3.81 7.56 30.30
C ILE A 125 -4.09 9.05 30.12
N ALA A 126 -5.36 9.44 29.99
CA ALA A 126 -5.75 10.85 29.97
C ALA A 126 -5.32 11.61 31.24
N ALA A 127 -5.32 10.96 32.41
CA ALA A 127 -4.80 11.56 33.65
C ALA A 127 -3.27 11.69 33.61
N ALA A 128 -2.56 10.66 33.13
CA ALA A 128 -1.11 10.73 32.95
C ALA A 128 -0.71 11.85 31.97
N ALA A 129 -1.43 12.01 30.86
CA ALA A 129 -1.18 13.07 29.87
C ALA A 129 -1.30 14.49 30.45
N LYS A 130 -2.12 14.69 31.50
CA LYS A 130 -2.25 15.97 32.21
C LYS A 130 -1.14 16.22 33.22
N LEU A 131 -0.50 15.18 33.73
CA LEU A 131 0.47 15.25 34.83
C LEU A 131 1.93 15.16 34.36
N ALA A 132 2.18 14.37 33.33
CA ALA A 132 3.52 14.14 32.80
C ALA A 132 4.14 15.44 32.27
N ARG A 133 5.44 15.61 32.52
CA ARG A 133 6.25 16.73 32.06
C ARG A 133 7.21 16.26 30.96
N SER A 134 7.74 17.20 30.18
CA SER A 134 8.75 16.88 29.18
C SER A 134 9.95 16.18 29.83
N GLY A 135 10.42 15.08 29.22
CA GLY A 135 11.49 14.22 29.73
C GLY A 135 10.99 13.01 30.55
N ASP A 136 9.72 13.01 30.96
CA ASP A 136 9.14 11.90 31.73
C ASP A 136 8.90 10.65 30.86
N THR A 137 8.69 9.52 31.55
CA THR A 137 8.22 8.26 30.94
C THR A 137 6.86 7.88 31.49
N VAL A 138 5.96 7.46 30.60
CA VAL A 138 4.64 6.92 30.95
C VAL A 138 4.63 5.42 30.64
N GLU A 139 4.57 4.60 31.68
CA GLU A 139 4.43 3.15 31.59
C GLU A 139 2.97 2.77 31.81
N VAL A 140 2.37 2.09 30.83
CA VAL A 140 0.97 1.69 30.88
C VAL A 140 0.88 0.17 30.98
N GLN A 141 0.31 -0.33 32.08
CA GLN A 141 0.12 -1.76 32.30
C GLN A 141 -0.82 -2.35 31.25
N ALA A 142 -0.51 -3.56 30.81
CA ALA A 142 -1.31 -4.31 29.85
C ALA A 142 -2.78 -4.40 30.28
N GLY A 143 -3.67 -4.28 29.30
CA GLY A 143 -5.10 -4.23 29.56
C GLY A 143 -5.87 -3.51 28.47
N THR A 144 -7.20 -3.50 28.61
CA THR A 144 -8.10 -2.77 27.71
C THR A 144 -8.58 -1.49 28.39
N TYR A 145 -8.34 -0.35 27.74
CA TYR A 145 -8.73 0.98 28.18
C TYR A 145 -9.80 1.51 27.22
N ARG A 146 -11.05 1.56 27.68
CA ARG A 146 -12.21 1.98 26.89
C ARG A 146 -12.47 3.47 27.05
N GLY A 147 -12.60 4.18 25.94
CA GLY A 147 -12.88 5.62 25.92
C GLY A 147 -11.76 6.51 26.48
N ASP A 148 -10.58 5.94 26.78
CA ASP A 148 -9.44 6.66 27.35
C ASP A 148 -8.61 7.32 26.24
N VAL A 149 -9.01 8.55 25.91
CA VAL A 149 -8.43 9.36 24.83
C VAL A 149 -7.58 10.49 25.42
N ALA A 150 -6.49 10.83 24.76
CA ALA A 150 -5.49 11.74 25.32
C ALA A 150 -4.99 12.78 24.31
N VAL A 151 -4.62 13.96 24.84
CA VAL A 151 -3.89 14.99 24.10
C VAL A 151 -2.52 15.13 24.77
N TRP A 152 -1.47 14.93 24.00
CA TRP A 152 -0.09 15.02 24.46
C TRP A 152 0.54 16.31 23.93
N GLY A 153 0.87 17.22 24.86
CA GLY A 153 1.40 18.56 24.58
C GLY A 153 2.84 18.78 25.05
N GLN A 154 3.44 17.77 25.68
CA GLN A 154 4.81 17.77 26.18
C GLN A 154 5.81 17.85 25.01
N LYS A 155 7.05 18.27 25.31
CA LYS A 155 8.10 18.45 24.30
C LYS A 155 8.96 17.21 24.09
N GLN A 156 8.96 16.30 25.05
CA GLN A 156 9.66 15.03 24.95
C GLN A 156 8.97 14.04 25.88
N LEU A 157 8.55 12.87 25.40
CA LEU A 157 8.01 11.79 26.24
C LEU A 157 8.30 10.42 25.64
N THR A 158 8.58 9.47 26.52
CA THR A 158 8.52 8.03 26.20
C THR A 158 7.22 7.47 26.77
N ILE A 159 6.39 6.84 25.94
CA ILE A 159 5.12 6.24 26.34
C ILE A 159 5.13 4.78 25.91
N ARG A 160 5.07 3.85 26.84
CA ARG A 160 5.24 2.42 26.54
C ARG A 160 4.27 1.52 27.30
N ALA A 161 3.83 0.47 26.63
CA ALA A 161 3.14 -0.64 27.27
C ALA A 161 4.11 -1.48 28.12
N VAL A 162 3.68 -1.94 29.28
CA VAL A 162 4.42 -2.83 30.17
C VAL A 162 3.55 -4.03 30.59
N GLY A 163 4.16 -5.19 30.80
CA GLY A 163 3.44 -6.42 31.17
C GLY A 163 2.60 -7.06 30.06
N GLY A 164 2.72 -6.58 28.81
CA GLY A 164 1.94 -7.04 27.66
C GLY A 164 1.47 -5.88 26.77
N ARG A 165 0.47 -6.12 25.92
CA ARG A 165 -0.11 -5.09 25.05
C ARG A 165 -1.15 -4.24 25.76
N VAL A 166 -1.23 -2.96 25.40
CA VAL A 166 -2.27 -2.04 25.86
C VAL A 166 -3.25 -1.77 24.73
N ARG A 167 -4.53 -2.10 24.94
CA ARG A 167 -5.59 -1.90 23.95
C ARG A 167 -6.43 -0.68 24.25
N LEU A 168 -6.36 0.33 23.41
CA LEU A 168 -7.14 1.56 23.46
C LEU A 168 -8.35 1.40 22.54
N VAL A 169 -9.53 1.25 23.13
CA VAL A 169 -10.78 1.18 22.38
C VAL A 169 -11.43 2.55 22.43
N ALA A 170 -11.61 3.20 21.27
CA ALA A 170 -12.16 4.55 21.19
C ALA A 170 -13.55 4.64 21.85
N ASP A 171 -14.40 3.61 21.65
CA ASP A 171 -15.73 3.50 22.27
C ASP A 171 -16.60 4.77 22.09
N GLY A 172 -16.58 5.31 20.87
CA GLY A 172 -17.29 6.55 20.52
C GLY A 172 -16.64 7.84 21.06
N ARG A 173 -15.49 7.75 21.75
CA ARG A 173 -14.72 8.90 22.24
C ARG A 173 -13.58 9.24 21.31
N SER A 174 -13.23 10.52 21.28
CA SER A 174 -12.06 11.03 20.60
C SER A 174 -11.53 12.27 21.32
N ALA A 175 -10.21 12.37 21.42
CA ALA A 175 -9.53 13.57 21.85
C ALA A 175 -9.78 14.67 20.82
N GLN A 176 -10.41 15.77 21.28
CA GLN A 176 -10.72 16.96 20.48
C GLN A 176 -11.57 16.71 19.22
N GLY A 177 -12.33 15.61 19.17
CA GLY A 177 -13.07 15.26 17.95
C GLY A 177 -12.17 14.79 16.81
N LYS A 178 -10.92 14.38 17.07
CA LYS A 178 -9.91 14.06 16.04
C LYS A 178 -9.42 12.62 16.07
N ALA A 179 -9.03 12.10 17.23
CA ALA A 179 -8.33 10.82 17.31
C ALA A 179 -8.45 10.16 18.69
N ILE A 180 -8.00 8.91 18.83
CA ILE A 180 -7.76 8.33 20.17
C ILE A 180 -6.70 9.18 20.85
N TRP A 181 -5.52 9.36 20.23
CA TRP A 181 -4.48 10.26 20.73
C TRP A 181 -4.17 11.39 19.75
N VAL A 182 -4.04 12.62 20.29
CA VAL A 182 -3.53 13.78 19.54
C VAL A 182 -2.13 14.11 20.07
N ILE A 183 -1.12 14.01 19.22
CA ILE A 183 0.26 14.37 19.51
C ILE A 183 0.52 15.74 18.89
N ARG A 184 0.70 16.79 19.71
CA ARG A 184 0.74 18.16 19.19
C ARG A 184 2.05 18.52 18.52
N ASN A 185 3.13 18.56 19.30
CA ASN A 185 4.46 18.94 18.86
C ASN A 185 5.46 18.54 19.94
N GLY A 186 6.60 17.96 19.58
CA GLY A 186 7.62 17.48 20.52
C GLY A 186 8.38 16.29 19.95
N ASP A 187 9.05 15.53 20.80
CA ASP A 187 9.73 14.28 20.48
C ASP A 187 9.10 13.12 21.25
N PHE A 188 8.38 12.25 20.57
CA PHE A 188 7.60 11.19 21.19
C PHE A 188 8.03 9.82 20.70
N ASP A 189 8.30 8.91 21.63
CA ASP A 189 8.45 7.48 21.36
C ASP A 189 7.26 6.73 21.98
N ILE A 190 6.45 6.09 21.14
CA ILE A 190 5.23 5.38 21.52
C ILE A 190 5.36 3.92 21.12
N SER A 191 5.22 3.00 22.08
CA SER A 191 5.35 1.57 21.78
C SER A 191 4.39 0.62 22.50
N GLY A 192 3.93 -0.41 21.78
CA GLY A 192 3.17 -1.54 22.34
C GLY A 192 1.66 -1.32 22.51
N PHE A 193 1.08 -0.33 21.81
CA PHE A 193 -0.34 0.03 21.92
C PHE A 193 -1.16 -0.46 20.72
N ASP A 194 -2.40 -0.91 20.97
CA ASP A 194 -3.42 -1.13 19.94
C ASP A 194 -4.42 0.04 19.96
N PHE A 195 -4.57 0.73 18.83
CA PHE A 195 -5.52 1.82 18.60
C PHE A 195 -6.71 1.30 17.79
N VAL A 196 -7.88 1.23 18.42
CA VAL A 196 -9.03 0.51 17.87
C VAL A 196 -10.27 1.38 17.77
N GLY A 197 -10.87 1.43 16.57
CA GLY A 197 -12.25 1.87 16.37
C GLY A 197 -12.49 3.39 16.41
N ALA A 198 -11.48 4.22 16.14
CA ALA A 198 -11.64 5.67 16.12
C ALA A 198 -12.57 6.11 14.98
N LYS A 199 -13.69 6.75 15.33
CA LYS A 199 -14.67 7.32 14.39
C LYS A 199 -15.12 8.69 14.89
N VAL A 200 -15.11 9.68 14.01
CA VAL A 200 -15.54 11.06 14.33
C VAL A 200 -16.45 11.61 13.22
N ALA A 201 -17.14 12.72 13.52
CA ALA A 201 -18.24 13.22 12.70
C ALA A 201 -17.83 13.63 11.27
N ASP A 202 -16.62 14.16 11.09
CA ASP A 202 -16.09 14.60 9.79
C ASP A 202 -15.42 13.47 8.99
N LYS A 203 -15.53 12.23 9.48
CA LYS A 203 -14.96 11.01 8.90
C LYS A 203 -13.42 10.93 8.89
N ASN A 204 -12.74 11.73 9.70
CA ASN A 204 -11.26 11.73 9.80
C ASN A 204 -10.74 11.21 11.16
N GLY A 205 -11.49 10.34 11.84
CA GLY A 205 -11.15 9.82 13.15
C GLY A 205 -9.90 8.94 13.12
N ALA A 206 -8.82 9.37 13.74
CA ALA A 206 -7.55 8.65 13.69
C ALA A 206 -7.24 7.83 14.96
N GLY A 207 -6.45 6.76 14.85
CA GLY A 207 -5.78 6.18 16.01
C GLY A 207 -4.84 7.22 16.64
N ILE A 208 -3.94 7.79 15.82
CA ILE A 208 -3.12 8.94 16.19
C ILE A 208 -3.30 10.09 15.20
N ARG A 209 -3.61 11.29 15.71
CA ARG A 209 -3.45 12.55 14.99
C ARG A 209 -2.11 13.17 15.36
N PHE A 210 -1.21 13.32 14.38
CA PHE A 210 0.11 13.91 14.59
C PHE A 210 0.18 15.35 14.05
N GLU A 211 0.28 16.34 14.92
CA GLU A 211 0.25 17.76 14.58
C GLU A 211 1.66 18.38 14.40
N GLY A 212 2.74 17.64 14.64
CA GLY A 212 4.11 18.08 14.33
C GLY A 212 5.17 17.56 15.30
N GLY A 213 6.44 17.84 15.01
CA GLY A 213 7.60 17.41 15.80
C GLY A 213 8.21 16.10 15.27
N ARG A 214 8.74 15.26 16.16
CA ARG A 214 9.20 13.90 15.85
C ARG A 214 8.32 12.89 16.58
N LEU A 215 7.85 11.90 15.85
CA LEU A 215 7.06 10.81 16.41
C LEU A 215 7.60 9.48 15.88
N ARG A 216 7.99 8.62 16.82
CA ARG A 216 8.28 7.22 16.58
C ARG A 216 7.14 6.36 17.12
N VAL A 217 6.60 5.49 16.28
CA VAL A 217 5.54 4.52 16.64
C VAL A 217 6.06 3.11 16.38
N ALA A 218 6.17 2.31 17.44
CA ALA A 218 6.76 0.98 17.34
C ALA A 218 5.91 -0.13 17.96
N HIS A 219 5.83 -1.29 17.29
CA HIS A 219 5.09 -2.46 17.81
C HIS A 219 3.62 -2.17 18.11
N CYS A 220 3.02 -1.23 17.36
CA CYS A 220 1.64 -0.80 17.55
C CYS A 220 0.69 -1.46 16.53
N LEU A 221 -0.59 -1.48 16.85
CA LEU A 221 -1.66 -1.93 15.97
C LEU A 221 -2.66 -0.80 15.76
N PHE A 222 -3.13 -0.62 14.54
CA PHE A 222 -4.18 0.33 14.17
C PHE A 222 -5.28 -0.41 13.42
N TRP A 223 -6.43 -0.60 14.08
CA TRP A 223 -7.48 -1.49 13.61
C TRP A 223 -8.87 -0.86 13.60
N GLY A 224 -9.56 -0.90 12.45
CA GLY A 224 -10.95 -0.49 12.38
C GLY A 224 -11.20 1.01 12.63
N ASN A 225 -10.18 1.84 12.50
CA ASN A 225 -10.29 3.30 12.60
C ASN A 225 -10.72 3.89 11.25
N GLN A 226 -11.17 5.14 11.21
CA GLN A 226 -11.26 5.84 9.91
C GLN A 226 -9.85 6.06 9.36
N ASN A 227 -8.92 6.58 10.17
CA ASN A 227 -7.50 6.64 9.84
C ASN A 227 -6.65 5.91 10.88
N GLY A 228 -5.59 5.21 10.48
CA GLY A 228 -4.63 4.66 11.45
C GLY A 228 -3.80 5.79 12.06
N ILE A 229 -2.89 6.35 11.26
CA ILE A 229 -2.18 7.59 11.58
C ILE A 229 -2.56 8.66 10.56
N LEU A 230 -2.89 9.85 11.05
CA LEU A 230 -3.18 11.02 10.25
C LEU A 230 -2.30 12.18 10.71
N THR A 231 -1.30 12.54 9.90
CA THR A 231 -0.50 13.75 10.17
C THR A 231 -1.20 14.98 9.62
N ILE A 232 -0.97 16.13 10.23
CA ILE A 232 -1.33 17.40 9.60
C ILE A 232 -0.40 17.71 8.41
N GLY A 233 -0.80 18.65 7.57
CA GLY A 233 0.04 19.19 6.50
C GLY A 233 0.85 20.41 6.93
N ASN A 234 1.83 20.77 6.11
CA ASN A 234 2.63 22.00 6.18
C ASN A 234 3.52 22.11 7.43
N GLN A 235 4.20 21.01 7.76
CA GLN A 235 5.14 20.94 8.88
C GLN A 235 6.51 20.40 8.39
N PRO A 236 7.30 21.20 7.66
CA PRO A 236 8.51 20.73 6.97
C PRO A 236 9.60 20.19 7.91
N ASP A 237 9.58 20.56 9.18
CA ASP A 237 10.54 20.08 10.18
C ASP A 237 10.09 18.78 10.88
N SER A 238 8.87 18.32 10.59
CA SER A 238 8.30 17.15 11.27
C SER A 238 8.75 15.82 10.65
N GLN A 239 8.86 14.82 11.50
CA GLN A 239 9.30 13.47 11.15
C GLN A 239 8.38 12.42 11.77
N LEU A 240 7.99 11.43 10.97
CA LEU A 240 7.25 10.26 11.42
C LEU A 240 8.05 9.00 11.09
N GLU A 241 8.35 8.20 12.11
CA GLU A 241 8.96 6.89 12.00
C GLU A 241 7.98 5.81 12.49
N VAL A 242 7.74 4.80 11.67
CA VAL A 242 6.88 3.65 11.98
C VAL A 242 7.69 2.36 11.92
N VAL A 243 7.70 1.59 13.01
CA VAL A 243 8.53 0.38 13.13
C VAL A 243 7.68 -0.79 13.56
N SER A 244 7.78 -1.92 12.87
CA SER A 244 7.18 -3.19 13.30
C SER A 244 5.72 -3.05 13.74
N SER A 245 4.93 -2.27 13.00
CA SER A 245 3.53 -1.95 13.35
C SER A 245 2.55 -2.45 12.30
N GLU A 246 1.33 -2.75 12.72
CA GLU A 246 0.27 -3.28 11.87
C GLU A 246 -0.86 -2.26 11.67
N PHE A 247 -1.31 -2.11 10.44
CA PHE A 247 -2.44 -1.26 10.06
C PHE A 247 -3.40 -2.08 9.21
N GLY A 248 -4.59 -2.33 9.75
CA GLY A 248 -5.56 -3.21 9.13
C GLY A 248 -6.96 -2.68 9.25
N TYR A 249 -7.76 -2.85 8.18
CA TYR A 249 -9.19 -2.60 8.22
C TYR A 249 -9.56 -1.16 8.60
N ASN A 250 -8.70 -0.18 8.29
CA ASN A 250 -9.02 1.23 8.49
C ASN A 250 -9.65 1.83 7.22
N GLY A 251 -10.52 2.82 7.38
CA GLY A 251 -11.20 3.54 6.31
C GLY A 251 -12.69 3.78 6.62
N ASP A 252 -13.35 4.57 5.77
CA ASP A 252 -14.78 4.91 5.89
C ASP A 252 -15.55 4.73 4.55
N GLY A 253 -14.92 4.11 3.54
CA GLY A 253 -15.52 3.95 2.21
C GLY A 253 -15.57 5.23 1.37
N ASP A 254 -14.91 6.30 1.81
CA ASP A 254 -14.98 7.65 1.23
C ASP A 254 -13.84 7.97 0.24
N GLY A 255 -12.79 7.14 0.22
CA GLY A 255 -11.57 7.37 -0.56
C GLY A 255 -10.63 8.44 -0.01
N GLN A 256 -10.91 8.98 1.17
CA GLN A 256 -10.12 10.02 1.85
C GLN A 256 -9.52 9.55 3.17
N SER A 257 -10.03 8.45 3.70
CA SER A 257 -9.53 7.78 4.90
C SER A 257 -8.49 6.72 4.55
N HIS A 258 -7.42 6.60 5.34
CA HIS A 258 -6.26 5.75 5.00
C HIS A 258 -5.71 4.98 6.21
N ASN A 259 -5.00 3.88 5.96
CA ASN A 259 -4.20 3.22 6.99
C ASN A 259 -3.15 4.20 7.55
N ILE A 260 -2.34 4.80 6.67
CA ILE A 260 -1.44 5.90 7.02
C ILE A 260 -1.61 7.05 6.02
N TYR A 261 -1.90 8.24 6.54
CA TYR A 261 -1.85 9.48 5.79
C TYR A 261 -0.79 10.41 6.36
N VAL A 262 0.23 10.66 5.56
CA VAL A 262 1.30 11.62 5.84
C VAL A 262 1.08 12.86 4.98
N GLY A 263 0.80 13.99 5.65
CA GLY A 263 0.76 15.32 5.06
C GLY A 263 2.14 15.82 4.63
N ARG A 264 2.22 17.11 4.29
CA ARG A 264 3.48 17.75 3.87
C ARG A 264 4.40 17.94 5.08
N ILE A 265 5.21 16.92 5.38
CA ILE A 265 6.24 16.91 6.43
C ILE A 265 7.65 16.75 5.85
N GLY A 266 8.68 16.84 6.69
CA GLY A 266 10.07 16.69 6.25
C GLY A 266 10.43 15.26 5.88
N ARG A 267 10.14 14.30 6.77
CA ARG A 267 10.57 12.91 6.62
C ARG A 267 9.53 11.92 7.10
N PHE A 268 9.33 10.87 6.33
CA PHE A 268 8.58 9.69 6.72
C PHE A 268 9.45 8.45 6.51
N SER A 269 9.54 7.60 7.53
CA SER A 269 10.15 6.27 7.42
C SER A 269 9.22 5.20 7.96
N ILE A 270 9.20 4.04 7.30
CA ILE A 270 8.48 2.87 7.77
C ILE A 270 9.28 1.60 7.50
N THR A 271 9.42 0.76 8.52
CA THR A 271 10.18 -0.49 8.43
C THR A 271 9.53 -1.63 9.19
N GLY A 272 9.63 -2.86 8.68
CA GLY A 272 9.17 -4.08 9.36
C GLY A 272 7.67 -4.16 9.57
N SER A 273 6.88 -3.32 8.88
CA SER A 273 5.47 -3.10 9.18
C SER A 273 4.56 -3.82 8.20
N TYR A 274 3.31 -4.04 8.63
CA TYR A 274 2.28 -4.72 7.86
C TYR A 274 1.06 -3.82 7.63
N LEU A 275 0.77 -3.47 6.38
CA LEU A 275 -0.37 -2.63 6.02
C LEU A 275 -1.29 -3.41 5.08
N HIS A 276 -2.57 -3.50 5.41
CA HIS A 276 -3.52 -4.31 4.65
C HIS A 276 -4.96 -3.81 4.78
N HIS A 277 -5.82 -4.24 3.86
CA HIS A 277 -7.27 -4.03 3.90
C HIS A 277 -7.69 -2.58 4.21
N ALA A 278 -7.40 -1.62 3.33
CA ALA A 278 -8.01 -0.29 3.48
C ALA A 278 -9.47 -0.31 2.98
N ASP A 279 -10.40 0.28 3.74
CA ASP A 279 -11.79 0.43 3.34
C ASP A 279 -11.96 1.63 2.39
N THR A 280 -11.55 1.46 1.14
CA THR A 280 -11.41 2.55 0.18
C THR A 280 -10.37 3.58 0.69
N GLY A 281 -9.63 4.23 -0.20
CA GLY A 281 -8.43 4.97 0.21
C GLY A 281 -7.20 4.07 0.18
N HIS A 282 -6.13 4.38 0.93
CA HIS A 282 -4.79 3.82 0.62
C HIS A 282 -4.23 3.05 1.80
N LEU A 283 -3.38 2.06 1.50
CA LEU A 283 -2.53 1.47 2.53
C LEU A 283 -1.53 2.54 3.01
N LEU A 284 -0.84 3.22 2.09
CA LEU A 284 0.05 4.33 2.41
C LEU A 284 -0.18 5.52 1.47
N LYS A 285 -0.47 6.70 2.04
CA LYS A 285 -0.42 7.99 1.33
C LYS A 285 0.61 8.91 1.99
N SER A 286 1.58 9.43 1.25
CA SER A 286 2.58 10.35 1.82
C SER A 286 2.93 11.53 0.93
N ARG A 287 2.89 12.73 1.53
CA ARG A 287 3.36 13.99 0.95
C ARG A 287 4.68 14.48 1.57
N ALA A 288 5.37 13.64 2.32
CA ALA A 288 6.65 13.98 2.93
C ALA A 288 7.72 14.29 1.86
N ALA A 289 8.67 15.18 2.18
CA ALA A 289 9.76 15.51 1.27
C ALA A 289 10.75 14.35 1.08
N VAL A 290 10.94 13.53 2.12
CA VAL A 290 11.73 12.29 2.07
C VAL A 290 10.90 11.13 2.59
N ASN A 291 10.88 10.03 1.85
CA ASN A 291 10.15 8.80 2.18
C ASN A 291 11.08 7.59 2.09
N GLU A 292 11.20 6.86 3.18
CA GLU A 292 11.98 5.62 3.28
C GLU A 292 11.06 4.48 3.69
N VAL A 293 10.67 3.64 2.73
CA VAL A 293 9.72 2.54 2.94
C VAL A 293 10.49 1.25 2.74
N PHE A 294 10.96 0.63 3.81
CA PHE A 294 11.90 -0.50 3.76
C PHE A 294 11.39 -1.76 4.43
N TYR A 295 11.54 -2.92 3.80
CA TYR A 295 11.29 -4.22 4.43
C TYR A 295 9.89 -4.32 5.08
N ASN A 296 8.86 -3.92 4.35
CA ASN A 296 7.47 -3.98 4.79
C ASN A 296 6.66 -4.96 3.93
N ARG A 297 5.48 -5.32 4.44
CA ARG A 297 4.42 -5.94 3.65
C ARG A 297 3.25 -4.97 3.51
N LEU A 298 2.90 -4.66 2.27
CA LEU A 298 1.74 -3.83 1.92
C LEU A 298 0.86 -4.64 0.97
N SER A 299 -0.03 -5.46 1.53
CA SER A 299 -0.88 -6.37 0.76
C SER A 299 -2.33 -6.13 1.09
N ASP A 300 -3.15 -5.82 0.09
CA ASP A 300 -4.58 -5.59 0.30
C ASP A 300 -5.34 -6.90 0.59
N GLU A 301 -4.78 -8.04 0.14
CA GLU A 301 -5.28 -9.40 0.36
C GLU A 301 -6.73 -9.63 -0.13
N ASP A 302 -7.30 -10.79 0.22
CA ASP A 302 -8.68 -11.13 -0.10
C ASP A 302 -9.62 -10.23 0.67
N ARG A 303 -10.69 -9.77 0.02
CA ARG A 303 -11.68 -8.82 0.57
C ARG A 303 -11.15 -7.42 0.87
N GLY A 304 -9.84 -7.16 0.74
CA GLY A 304 -9.33 -5.81 0.62
C GLY A 304 -9.97 -5.05 -0.53
N ARG A 305 -10.00 -3.72 -0.41
CA ARG A 305 -10.50 -2.81 -1.45
C ARG A 305 -9.78 -1.46 -1.42
N ALA A 306 -8.48 -1.49 -1.14
CA ALA A 306 -7.65 -0.29 -1.23
C ALA A 306 -7.67 0.26 -2.67
N SER A 307 -7.55 1.58 -2.78
CA SER A 307 -7.30 2.28 -4.03
C SER A 307 -5.84 2.13 -4.43
N TYR A 308 -4.90 2.64 -3.63
CA TYR A 308 -3.47 2.48 -3.89
C TYR A 308 -2.81 1.76 -2.73
N GLU A 309 -1.88 0.86 -3.02
CA GLU A 309 -0.99 0.28 -2.02
C GLU A 309 0.03 1.34 -1.54
N MET A 310 0.55 2.16 -2.47
CA MET A 310 1.38 3.32 -2.14
C MET A 310 1.08 4.51 -3.05
N ASP A 311 0.83 5.67 -2.44
CA ASP A 311 0.67 6.93 -3.16
C ASP A 311 1.58 8.03 -2.58
N PHE A 312 2.43 8.58 -3.45
CA PHE A 312 3.29 9.73 -3.19
C PHE A 312 2.81 10.91 -4.05
N PRO A 313 1.63 11.48 -3.74
CA PRO A 313 0.89 12.32 -4.68
C PRO A 313 1.64 13.59 -5.08
N ASN A 314 2.53 14.11 -4.21
CA ASN A 314 3.32 15.32 -4.49
C ASN A 314 4.80 15.07 -4.80
N GLY A 315 5.18 13.82 -5.08
CA GLY A 315 6.56 13.44 -5.34
C GLY A 315 7.42 13.46 -4.09
N GLY A 316 8.64 14.00 -4.20
CA GLY A 316 9.67 13.98 -3.14
C GLY A 316 10.80 13.00 -3.45
N VAL A 317 11.69 12.80 -2.48
CA VAL A 317 12.72 11.76 -2.54
C VAL A 317 12.14 10.49 -1.94
N VAL A 318 11.88 9.47 -2.76
CA VAL A 318 11.21 8.23 -2.34
C VAL A 318 12.12 7.04 -2.60
N HIS A 319 12.43 6.30 -1.54
CA HIS A 319 13.17 5.05 -1.59
C HIS A 319 12.27 3.90 -1.11
N LEU A 320 12.01 2.94 -1.99
CA LEU A 320 11.27 1.73 -1.69
C LEU A 320 12.23 0.55 -1.81
N VAL A 321 12.57 -0.10 -0.69
CA VAL A 321 13.59 -1.16 -0.67
C VAL A 321 13.06 -2.41 0.02
N GLY A 322 13.15 -3.57 -0.65
CA GLY A 322 12.86 -4.84 0.01
C GLY A 322 11.41 -5.03 0.46
N ASN A 323 10.44 -4.32 -0.14
CA ASN A 323 9.04 -4.46 0.24
C ASN A 323 8.34 -5.55 -0.57
N VAL A 324 7.42 -6.24 0.09
CA VAL A 324 6.41 -7.08 -0.56
C VAL A 324 5.15 -6.24 -0.69
N VAL A 325 4.72 -5.99 -1.93
CA VAL A 325 3.52 -5.19 -2.23
C VAL A 325 2.57 -6.03 -3.05
N GLN A 326 1.30 -6.09 -2.65
CA GLN A 326 0.28 -6.81 -3.40
C GLN A 326 -0.98 -5.99 -3.56
N GLN A 327 -1.44 -5.92 -4.82
CA GLN A 327 -2.71 -5.34 -5.22
C GLN A 327 -3.77 -6.42 -5.41
N GLY A 328 -4.89 -6.25 -4.71
CA GLY A 328 -6.02 -7.19 -4.72
C GLY A 328 -6.93 -7.06 -5.93
N ARG A 329 -7.72 -8.11 -6.19
CA ARG A 329 -8.68 -8.16 -7.32
C ARG A 329 -9.77 -7.09 -7.26
N ARG A 330 -10.08 -6.61 -6.06
CA ARG A 330 -11.13 -5.61 -5.77
C ARG A 330 -10.58 -4.19 -5.59
N THR A 331 -9.33 -3.96 -6.00
CA THR A 331 -8.71 -2.64 -5.92
C THR A 331 -9.57 -1.57 -6.63
N GLU A 332 -9.66 -0.38 -6.03
CA GLU A 332 -10.39 0.75 -6.63
C GLU A 332 -9.57 1.47 -7.71
N ASN A 333 -8.25 1.32 -7.72
CA ASN A 333 -7.36 1.95 -8.69
C ASN A 333 -6.34 0.94 -9.19
N SER A 334 -6.17 0.83 -10.50
CA SER A 334 -5.26 -0.17 -11.05
C SER A 334 -3.79 0.18 -10.92
N VAL A 335 -3.44 1.25 -10.22
CA VAL A 335 -2.04 1.65 -10.00
C VAL A 335 -1.63 1.23 -8.61
N MET A 336 -0.55 0.46 -8.52
CA MET A 336 -0.06 -0.03 -7.24
C MET A 336 0.82 0.99 -6.52
N VAL A 337 1.82 1.54 -7.24
CA VAL A 337 2.68 2.62 -6.75
C VAL A 337 2.48 3.86 -7.61
N SER A 338 1.97 4.93 -7.01
CA SER A 338 1.72 6.23 -7.65
C SER A 338 2.72 7.28 -7.17
N PHE A 339 3.32 8.02 -8.10
CA PHE A 339 4.25 9.09 -7.81
C PHE A 339 3.91 10.37 -8.60
N GLY A 340 3.63 11.45 -7.87
CA GLY A 340 3.39 12.78 -8.43
C GLY A 340 2.01 12.99 -9.06
N ALA A 341 1.03 12.13 -8.79
CA ALA A 341 -0.29 12.19 -9.42
C ALA A 341 -1.09 13.48 -9.11
N GLU A 342 -0.79 14.16 -7.99
CA GLU A 342 -1.39 15.46 -7.61
C GLU A 342 -0.41 16.63 -7.85
N GLY A 343 0.63 16.41 -8.66
CA GLY A 343 1.62 17.43 -9.03
C GLY A 343 2.86 17.40 -8.14
N LEU A 344 4.03 17.41 -8.78
CA LEU A 344 5.33 17.44 -8.13
C LEU A 344 5.53 18.78 -7.40
N ALA A 345 5.68 18.74 -6.08
CA ALA A 345 5.72 19.95 -5.25
C ALA A 345 7.04 20.16 -4.50
N HIS A 346 7.97 19.20 -4.59
CA HIS A 346 9.27 19.25 -3.92
C HIS A 346 10.38 19.70 -4.87
N ARG A 347 11.48 20.23 -4.34
CA ARG A 347 12.65 20.65 -5.15
C ARG A 347 13.31 19.48 -5.87
N ARG A 348 13.35 18.33 -5.19
CA ARG A 348 13.83 17.06 -5.73
C ARG A 348 12.67 16.08 -5.79
N ASN A 349 12.53 15.41 -6.92
CA ASN A 349 11.49 14.40 -7.16
C ASN A 349 12.15 13.18 -7.78
N THR A 350 12.58 12.26 -6.92
CA THR A 350 13.32 11.06 -7.33
C THR A 350 12.65 9.83 -6.74
N LEU A 351 12.43 8.82 -7.58
CA LEU A 351 11.81 7.56 -7.19
C LEU A 351 12.80 6.42 -7.40
N GLN A 352 13.19 5.74 -6.33
CA GLN A 352 14.03 4.54 -6.37
C GLN A 352 13.25 3.33 -5.83
N LEU A 353 13.21 2.26 -6.61
CA LEU A 353 12.71 0.95 -6.21
C LEU A 353 13.84 -0.06 -6.32
N ALA A 354 14.27 -0.63 -5.20
CA ALA A 354 15.29 -1.67 -5.17
C ALA A 354 14.77 -2.94 -4.50
N ASN A 355 14.88 -4.09 -5.19
CA ASN A 355 14.56 -5.40 -4.62
C ASN A 355 13.16 -5.49 -4.00
N ASN A 356 12.15 -4.87 -4.61
CA ASN A 356 10.76 -5.05 -4.18
C ASN A 356 10.13 -6.21 -4.94
N THR A 357 9.17 -6.90 -4.31
CA THR A 357 8.28 -7.84 -4.98
C THR A 357 6.90 -7.19 -5.11
N LEU A 358 6.45 -6.94 -6.33
CA LEU A 358 5.20 -6.26 -6.66
C LEU A 358 4.26 -7.27 -7.33
N VAL A 359 3.16 -7.61 -6.67
CA VAL A 359 2.21 -8.66 -7.09
C VAL A 359 0.88 -8.04 -7.45
N ASN A 360 0.46 -8.18 -8.70
CA ASN A 360 -0.84 -7.70 -9.16
C ASN A 360 -1.79 -8.87 -9.41
N ASP A 361 -2.74 -9.08 -8.50
CA ASP A 361 -3.76 -10.13 -8.63
C ASP A 361 -4.91 -9.75 -9.56
N GLN A 362 -4.95 -8.52 -10.11
CA GLN A 362 -5.96 -8.13 -11.07
C GLN A 362 -5.72 -8.85 -12.42
N PRO A 363 -6.61 -9.77 -12.85
CA PRO A 363 -6.41 -10.59 -14.05
C PRO A 363 -6.38 -9.82 -15.38
N TYR A 364 -6.95 -8.61 -15.43
CA TYR A 364 -7.18 -7.90 -16.69
C TYR A 364 -6.18 -6.77 -16.95
N GLY A 365 -5.28 -6.45 -16.03
CA GLY A 365 -4.25 -5.43 -16.25
C GLY A 365 -3.97 -4.57 -15.02
N GLY A 366 -3.36 -3.41 -15.26
CA GLY A 366 -2.98 -2.47 -14.22
C GLY A 366 -1.59 -1.89 -14.45
N THR A 367 -1.09 -1.19 -13.44
CA THR A 367 0.19 -0.49 -13.47
C THR A 367 0.92 -0.74 -12.16
N PHE A 368 2.08 -1.40 -12.22
CA PHE A 368 2.91 -1.60 -11.02
C PHE A 368 3.44 -0.27 -10.48
N VAL A 369 3.94 0.59 -11.37
CA VAL A 369 4.49 1.89 -11.01
C VAL A 369 4.08 2.93 -12.04
N ARG A 370 3.48 4.03 -11.58
CA ARG A 370 3.18 5.23 -12.37
C ARG A 370 3.93 6.42 -11.78
N ALA A 371 4.77 7.05 -12.59
CA ALA A 371 5.46 8.28 -12.22
C ALA A 371 5.09 9.42 -13.17
N ALA A 372 4.78 10.58 -12.59
CA ALA A 372 4.38 11.76 -13.34
C ALA A 372 5.51 12.28 -14.26
N PRO A 373 5.16 12.91 -15.41
CA PRO A 373 6.12 13.71 -16.19
C PRO A 373 6.79 14.79 -15.32
N GLY A 374 8.05 15.10 -15.62
CA GLY A 374 8.85 16.06 -14.84
C GLY A 374 9.51 15.45 -13.60
N THR A 375 9.34 14.14 -13.34
CA THR A 375 10.12 13.42 -12.33
C THR A 375 11.61 13.45 -12.72
N GLU A 376 12.47 13.88 -11.80
CA GLU A 376 13.91 14.09 -12.05
C GLU A 376 14.63 12.77 -12.37
N ARG A 377 14.31 11.71 -11.63
CA ARG A 377 14.94 10.40 -11.77
C ARG A 377 14.00 9.31 -11.32
N VAL A 378 13.87 8.27 -12.14
CA VAL A 378 13.22 7.01 -11.76
C VAL A 378 14.21 5.88 -11.96
N GLN A 379 14.50 5.13 -10.90
CA GLN A 379 15.42 3.99 -10.92
C GLN A 379 14.73 2.74 -10.36
N LEU A 380 14.65 1.70 -11.18
CA LEU A 380 14.20 0.37 -10.79
C LEU A 380 15.42 -0.56 -10.83
N THR A 381 15.68 -1.28 -9.75
CA THR A 381 16.82 -2.20 -9.67
C THR A 381 16.44 -3.49 -8.97
N ASN A 382 16.68 -4.64 -9.61
CA ASN A 382 16.47 -5.97 -9.03
C ASN A 382 15.04 -6.21 -8.49
N ASN A 383 14.01 -5.55 -9.04
CA ASN A 383 12.63 -5.76 -8.61
C ASN A 383 12.03 -7.01 -9.26
N LEU A 384 11.03 -7.59 -8.61
CA LEU A 384 10.24 -8.71 -9.14
C LEU A 384 8.79 -8.26 -9.35
N LEU A 385 8.32 -8.29 -10.60
CA LEU A 385 6.96 -7.97 -11.00
C LEU A 385 6.20 -9.27 -11.26
N VAL A 386 5.00 -9.42 -10.69
CA VAL A 386 4.22 -10.65 -10.78
C VAL A 386 2.82 -10.33 -11.26
N GLY A 387 2.39 -11.02 -12.31
CA GLY A 387 1.04 -10.90 -12.86
C GLY A 387 0.89 -9.82 -13.95
N PRO A 388 -0.37 -9.55 -14.36
CA PRO A 388 -0.69 -8.55 -15.39
C PRO A 388 -0.28 -7.14 -15.01
N GLY A 389 -0.15 -6.28 -16.03
CA GLY A 389 0.19 -4.86 -15.85
C GLY A 389 1.60 -4.49 -16.30
N GLY A 390 1.84 -3.19 -16.32
CA GLY A 390 3.07 -2.60 -16.85
C GLY A 390 3.61 -1.46 -15.99
N LEU A 391 4.64 -0.80 -16.52
CA LEU A 391 5.25 0.39 -15.95
C LEU A 391 4.83 1.60 -16.77
N GLN A 392 4.45 2.69 -16.10
CA GLN A 392 4.11 3.97 -16.73
C GLN A 392 5.04 5.05 -16.19
N LEU A 393 6.23 5.08 -16.75
CA LEU A 393 7.34 5.93 -16.31
C LEU A 393 7.65 6.99 -17.37
N PRO A 394 8.33 8.09 -17.00
CA PRO A 394 8.94 9.00 -17.97
C PRO A 394 9.85 8.27 -18.96
N MET A 395 10.07 8.88 -20.14
CA MET A 395 10.95 8.31 -21.17
C MET A 395 12.36 8.05 -20.63
N GLU A 396 12.88 9.00 -19.84
CA GLU A 396 14.16 8.88 -19.15
C GLU A 396 13.94 8.19 -17.80
N HIS A 397 14.22 6.89 -17.74
CA HIS A 397 14.29 6.12 -16.52
C HIS A 397 15.39 5.06 -16.64
N THR A 398 15.86 4.57 -15.49
CA THR A 398 16.79 3.44 -15.41
C THR A 398 16.02 2.23 -14.90
N ASP A 399 15.99 1.16 -15.68
CA ASP A 399 15.53 -0.15 -15.24
C ASP A 399 16.67 -1.16 -15.39
N PHE A 400 17.13 -1.71 -14.26
CA PHE A 400 18.22 -2.65 -14.21
C PHE A 400 17.79 -3.94 -13.51
N ASN A 401 17.79 -5.06 -14.23
CA ASN A 401 17.47 -6.38 -13.71
C ASN A 401 16.08 -6.49 -13.02
N THR A 402 15.10 -5.66 -13.39
CA THR A 402 13.70 -5.95 -13.03
C THR A 402 13.23 -7.17 -13.81
N ARG A 403 12.66 -8.15 -13.10
CA ARG A 403 12.18 -9.40 -13.68
C ARG A 403 10.67 -9.46 -13.59
N LYS A 404 10.03 -9.95 -14.64
CA LYS A 404 8.61 -10.25 -14.66
C LYS A 404 8.40 -11.76 -14.67
N VAL A 405 7.60 -12.26 -13.74
CA VAL A 405 7.26 -13.68 -13.59
C VAL A 405 5.76 -13.86 -13.39
N ASP A 406 5.31 -15.11 -13.37
CA ASP A 406 4.00 -15.48 -12.88
C ASP A 406 4.09 -16.07 -11.45
N TRP A 407 2.94 -16.36 -10.85
CA TRP A 407 2.82 -16.84 -9.49
C TRP A 407 3.51 -18.19 -9.23
N SER A 408 3.86 -18.97 -10.26
CA SER A 408 4.58 -20.23 -10.10
C SER A 408 5.99 -20.06 -9.53
N ALA A 409 6.52 -18.84 -9.48
CA ALA A 409 7.80 -18.53 -8.84
C ALA A 409 7.76 -18.66 -7.30
N PHE A 410 6.57 -18.75 -6.69
CA PHE A 410 6.39 -18.69 -5.24
C PHE A 410 5.96 -20.01 -4.62
N VAL A 411 6.26 -20.15 -3.32
CA VAL A 411 5.89 -21.33 -2.51
C VAL A 411 4.37 -21.47 -2.39
N GLN A 412 3.67 -20.43 -1.94
CA GLN A 412 2.21 -20.49 -1.75
C GLN A 412 1.54 -19.12 -1.90
N PRO A 413 1.54 -18.55 -3.11
CA PRO A 413 1.05 -17.19 -3.34
C PRO A 413 -0.44 -17.01 -3.05
N ALA A 414 -1.25 -18.06 -3.19
CA ALA A 414 -2.66 -18.04 -2.80
C ALA A 414 -2.90 -17.84 -1.29
N ARG A 415 -1.85 -17.96 -0.47
CA ARG A 415 -1.83 -17.62 0.96
C ARG A 415 -0.87 -16.47 1.27
N TYR A 416 -0.50 -15.70 0.24
CA TYR A 416 0.40 -14.56 0.33
C TYR A 416 1.81 -14.93 0.84
N ASP A 417 2.22 -16.19 0.68
CA ASP A 417 3.60 -16.61 0.88
C ASP A 417 4.38 -16.43 -0.43
N TYR A 418 5.04 -15.28 -0.52
CA TYR A 418 5.84 -14.87 -1.67
C TYR A 418 7.31 -15.25 -1.56
N ARG A 419 7.67 -16.20 -0.68
CA ARG A 419 9.00 -16.81 -0.74
C ARG A 419 9.16 -17.52 -2.07
N LEU A 420 10.33 -17.38 -2.70
CA LEU A 420 10.62 -18.02 -3.97
C LEU A 420 10.77 -19.54 -3.77
N ASN A 421 10.20 -20.34 -4.69
CA ASN A 421 10.31 -21.81 -4.66
C ASN A 421 11.47 -22.36 -5.50
N ASP A 422 12.04 -21.54 -6.39
CA ASP A 422 13.26 -21.81 -7.15
C ASP A 422 14.06 -20.50 -7.29
N SER A 423 15.37 -20.60 -7.11
CA SER A 423 16.34 -19.50 -7.22
C SER A 423 17.24 -19.69 -8.45
N GLY A 424 16.68 -20.23 -9.53
CA GLY A 424 17.38 -20.43 -10.80
C GLY A 424 17.98 -19.14 -11.37
N MET A 425 18.88 -19.29 -12.34
CA MET A 425 19.64 -18.18 -12.93
C MET A 425 18.78 -17.00 -13.46
N SER A 426 17.53 -17.25 -13.84
CA SER A 426 16.60 -16.22 -14.34
C SER A 426 16.23 -15.17 -13.29
N LEU A 427 16.35 -15.51 -12.00
CA LEU A 427 16.05 -14.64 -10.86
C LEU A 427 17.31 -14.16 -10.12
N ALA A 428 18.50 -14.43 -10.66
CA ALA A 428 19.74 -14.04 -10.02
C ALA A 428 19.81 -12.51 -9.81
N TYR A 429 20.23 -12.13 -8.61
CA TYR A 429 20.56 -10.76 -8.29
C TYR A 429 21.75 -10.29 -9.13
N GLN A 430 21.70 -9.04 -9.58
CA GLN A 430 22.82 -8.41 -10.28
C GLN A 430 23.30 -7.20 -9.49
N GLY A 431 24.56 -7.25 -9.05
CA GLY A 431 25.26 -6.08 -8.53
C GLY A 431 25.77 -5.19 -9.66
N GLY A 432 26.06 -3.92 -9.38
CA GLY A 432 26.79 -3.06 -10.32
C GLY A 432 26.27 -1.64 -10.54
N GLN A 433 25.19 -1.23 -9.88
CA GLN A 433 24.74 0.16 -9.92
C GLN A 433 25.23 0.88 -8.64
N ALA A 434 26.15 1.84 -8.79
CA ALA A 434 26.76 2.56 -7.66
C ALA A 434 25.75 3.31 -6.78
N GLU A 435 24.60 3.69 -7.35
CA GLU A 435 23.53 4.42 -6.66
C GLU A 435 22.38 3.51 -6.17
N ALA A 436 22.37 2.22 -6.54
CA ALA A 436 21.28 1.32 -6.15
C ALA A 436 21.38 0.94 -4.67
N ALA A 437 20.28 1.11 -3.93
CA ALA A 437 20.18 0.61 -2.56
C ALA A 437 20.30 -0.93 -2.56
N VAL A 438 21.31 -1.46 -1.87
CA VAL A 438 21.48 -2.90 -1.68
C VAL A 438 20.77 -3.31 -0.40
N PRO A 439 19.77 -4.21 -0.45
CA PRO A 439 19.11 -4.73 0.75
C PRO A 439 20.11 -5.36 1.71
N SER A 440 19.95 -5.03 3.00
CA SER A 440 20.70 -5.63 4.11
C SER A 440 19.83 -6.52 4.99
N ALA A 441 18.53 -6.57 4.72
CA ALA A 441 17.54 -7.32 5.47
C ALA A 441 16.34 -7.68 4.59
N GLN A 442 15.40 -8.45 5.14
CA GLN A 442 14.09 -8.71 4.55
C GLN A 442 13.00 -8.65 5.61
N TYR A 443 11.76 -8.43 5.16
CA TYR A 443 10.58 -8.56 6.00
C TYR A 443 10.30 -10.03 6.36
N VAL A 444 9.93 -10.28 7.61
CA VAL A 444 9.42 -11.56 8.09
C VAL A 444 8.07 -11.31 8.75
N HIS A 445 7.05 -11.98 8.21
CA HIS A 445 5.68 -11.82 8.68
C HIS A 445 5.53 -12.34 10.14
N PRO A 446 4.80 -11.63 11.03
CA PRO A 446 3.97 -10.45 10.75
C PRO A 446 4.63 -9.09 10.89
N LEU A 447 5.67 -8.91 11.71
CA LEU A 447 6.16 -7.56 12.05
C LEU A 447 7.66 -7.52 12.31
N GLN A 448 8.42 -8.41 11.66
CA GLN A 448 9.84 -8.58 11.90
C GLN A 448 10.67 -8.19 10.68
N VAL A 449 11.92 -7.84 10.95
CA VAL A 449 12.96 -7.65 9.94
C VAL A 449 14.12 -8.55 10.30
N GLN A 450 14.55 -9.37 9.35
CA GLN A 450 15.66 -10.28 9.53
C GLN A 450 16.83 -9.85 8.64
N ARG A 451 18.02 -9.71 9.24
CA ARG A 451 19.23 -9.32 8.51
C ARG A 451 19.68 -10.43 7.58
N LEU A 452 20.30 -10.03 6.48
CA LEU A 452 20.99 -10.95 5.57
C LEU A 452 22.43 -11.18 6.06
N ASN A 453 22.92 -12.40 5.95
CA ASN A 453 24.31 -12.80 6.24
C ASN A 453 25.30 -12.43 5.12
N GLY A 454 24.81 -11.79 4.05
CA GLY A 454 25.58 -11.45 2.86
C GLY A 454 24.75 -10.63 1.88
N PRO A 455 25.31 -10.28 0.71
CA PRO A 455 24.54 -9.58 -0.32
C PRO A 455 23.37 -10.46 -0.82
N PRO A 456 22.29 -9.84 -1.32
CA PRO A 456 21.20 -10.58 -1.94
C PRO A 456 21.70 -11.41 -3.13
N VAL A 457 21.09 -12.58 -3.34
CA VAL A 457 21.43 -13.51 -4.43
C VAL A 457 20.31 -13.65 -5.45
N VAL A 458 19.10 -13.19 -5.12
CA VAL A 458 17.95 -13.14 -6.02
C VAL A 458 17.32 -11.75 -6.07
N VAL A 459 16.63 -11.46 -7.18
CA VAL A 459 15.75 -10.29 -7.32
C VAL A 459 14.54 -10.39 -6.38
N GLY A 460 13.90 -9.25 -6.12
CA GLY A 460 12.74 -9.17 -5.24
C GLY A 460 13.10 -9.09 -3.75
N ALA A 461 12.06 -9.04 -2.93
CA ALA A 461 12.15 -8.66 -1.51
C ALA A 461 12.62 -9.80 -0.60
N LEU A 462 12.28 -11.04 -0.93
CA LEU A 462 12.51 -12.20 -0.06
C LEU A 462 13.66 -13.04 -0.63
N GLN A 463 14.71 -13.18 0.18
CA GLN A 463 15.89 -13.96 -0.11
C GLN A 463 15.73 -15.40 0.42
N PRO A 464 16.47 -16.38 -0.13
CA PRO A 464 16.46 -17.75 0.37
C PRO A 464 16.86 -17.85 1.84
N GLU A 465 16.30 -18.81 2.57
CA GLU A 465 16.55 -19.01 4.01
C GLU A 465 18.04 -19.19 4.35
N SER A 466 18.84 -19.71 3.42
CA SER A 466 20.29 -19.87 3.57
C SER A 466 21.05 -18.55 3.77
N LEU A 467 20.47 -17.41 3.35
CA LEU A 467 21.05 -16.08 3.54
C LEU A 467 20.59 -15.37 4.82
N LEU A 468 19.67 -15.94 5.58
CA LEU A 468 19.10 -15.27 6.74
C LEU A 468 19.98 -15.49 7.98
N THR A 469 20.26 -14.43 8.75
CA THR A 469 20.89 -14.57 10.07
C THR A 469 20.07 -15.53 10.91
N ARG A 470 20.69 -16.57 11.49
CA ARG A 470 19.99 -17.40 12.49
C ARG A 470 19.56 -16.50 13.65
N PRO A 471 18.33 -16.67 14.16
CA PRO A 471 17.80 -15.85 15.24
C PRO A 471 18.64 -15.91 16.51
#